data_AF-A0A496URT7-F1
#
_entry.id   AF-A0A496URT7-F1
#
_cell.length_a   1.000
_cell.length_b   1.000
_cell.length_c   1.000
_cell.angle_alpha   90.00
_cell.angle_beta   90.00
_cell.angle_gamma   90.00
#
_symmetry.space_group_name_H-M   'P 1'
#
loop_
_entity.id
_entity.type
_entity.pdbx_description
1 polymer ?
#
loop_
_entity_poly.entity_id
_entity_poly.type
_entity_poly.pdbx_seq_one_letter_code
_entity_poly.pdbx_strand_id
1 'polypeptide(L)'
;MKNHVIRHISLALLMITIAACSGDDLPQQPPGDSGLLSGDVDPAGAGFTIELGTAGTPDRPLQGPFVLRGRNLRYVPGQGALAVDLTMTNAGEFAHPEPVGLTFMELFPDSVRVLDPDNGITGPGAAIVFGFENDDAMWTPGETSIPRTVHFTAAPGQAVAFLARVDIGTGPLTGSIAGRVWNDLDGDGIQGPGEPGLAGVPVFMEGSHPVERGGDDLPPFPGPPLAWTDNGGFYRFAGLPADFYTVQAMPEGGAIPTTAGPLHIVLSELEGQVSTYDEAHFGFQVTDPPVMEIMADADASVRADQEARTNDNYGCAPYLAVGTGRDGTRDLIRTLVHFELPPVTDIPPVGRFLLTMQIDRFRDSTGEPYELGVHAVVPSGERTPWQEGNGSDLVDGSSCVWVDEADGVAWFGAGDGGDANNQSQPDFDPEPVATAFVSPLSMGPSAMIMWDVTGLVHDWVEGRQPNLGLVIRDLHEPPDGAGEFKSLWLVSREAEGYGRRGPRLVFESYIYPTGEDD
;
A
#
# COMPACT_ATOMS: atom_id res chain seq x y z
N MET A 1 18.82 18.91 -51.61
CA MET A 1 17.39 18.92 -51.23
C MET A 1 17.07 17.61 -50.53
N LYS A 2 17.06 17.60 -49.21
CA LYS A 2 16.23 16.72 -48.38
C LYS A 2 16.00 17.49 -47.08
N ASN A 3 14.72 17.77 -46.87
CA ASN A 3 14.11 18.75 -45.99
C ASN A 3 14.69 18.78 -44.57
N HIS A 4 15.19 19.95 -44.17
CA HIS A 4 15.11 20.38 -42.78
C HIS A 4 13.63 20.59 -42.45
N VAL A 5 13.06 19.70 -41.64
CA VAL A 5 11.87 20.03 -40.85
C VAL A 5 12.40 20.41 -39.48
N ILE A 6 12.78 21.69 -39.33
CA ILE A 6 13.00 22.31 -38.03
C ILE A 6 11.80 23.24 -37.81
N ARG A 7 10.88 22.81 -36.94
CA ARG A 7 9.79 23.58 -36.34
C ARG A 7 9.62 22.94 -34.95
N HIS A 8 9.64 23.63 -33.82
CA HIS A 8 8.87 24.82 -33.46
C HIS A 8 9.61 25.60 -32.35
N ILE A 9 9.87 26.89 -32.55
CA ILE A 9 10.24 27.81 -31.46
C ILE A 9 9.34 29.02 -31.63
N SER A 10 8.33 29.16 -30.77
CA SER A 10 7.43 30.31 -30.75
C SER A 10 7.49 30.94 -29.37
N LEU A 11 8.28 32.01 -29.24
CA LEU A 11 8.46 32.77 -28.00
C LEU A 11 7.44 33.92 -27.98
N ALA A 12 6.48 33.88 -27.05
CA ALA A 12 5.71 35.04 -26.62
C ALA A 12 6.05 35.27 -25.14
N LEU A 13 6.51 36.48 -24.79
CA LEU A 13 6.91 36.82 -23.44
C LEU A 13 5.74 37.53 -22.74
N LEU A 14 5.30 37.01 -21.60
CA LEU A 14 4.16 37.48 -20.82
C LEU A 14 4.62 37.90 -19.42
N MET A 15 4.10 38.99 -18.87
CA MET A 15 4.27 39.34 -17.47
C MET A 15 2.89 39.69 -16.93
N ILE A 16 2.31 38.79 -16.16
CA ILE A 16 1.02 39.01 -15.46
C ILE A 16 1.33 39.38 -14.02
N THR A 17 0.49 40.15 -13.35
CA THR A 17 0.51 40.29 -11.88
C THR A 17 -0.91 40.12 -11.36
N ILE A 18 -1.13 39.11 -10.54
CA ILE A 18 -2.43 38.75 -9.98
C ILE A 18 -2.35 38.95 -8.47
N ALA A 19 -2.93 40.03 -7.95
CA ALA A 19 -2.89 40.32 -6.52
C ALA A 19 -4.10 39.71 -5.79
N ALA A 20 -3.85 38.93 -4.72
CA ALA A 20 -4.89 38.53 -3.79
C ALA A 20 -5.13 39.66 -2.77
N CYS A 21 -6.06 40.58 -3.03
CA CYS A 21 -6.37 41.67 -2.10
C CYS A 21 -7.58 41.34 -1.22
N SER A 22 -7.51 41.71 0.06
CA SER A 22 -8.66 41.88 0.93
C SER A 22 -8.93 43.37 1.13
N GLY A 23 -9.87 43.94 0.36
CA GLY A 23 -10.40 45.29 0.59
C GLY A 23 -10.30 46.27 -0.58
N ASP A 24 -11.30 47.15 -0.64
CA ASP A 24 -11.57 48.16 -1.66
C ASP A 24 -10.59 49.35 -1.56
N ASP A 25 -9.59 49.49 -2.44
CA ASP A 25 -9.23 50.79 -3.06
C ASP A 25 -7.94 50.81 -3.96
N LEU A 26 -8.11 51.44 -5.15
CA LEU A 26 -7.16 52.22 -6.02
C LEU A 26 -6.03 51.49 -6.81
N PRO A 27 -5.35 52.10 -7.83
CA PRO A 27 -5.57 53.31 -8.68
C PRO A 27 -5.49 53.02 -10.23
N GLN A 28 -5.78 54.02 -11.10
CA GLN A 28 -5.81 53.86 -12.59
C GLN A 28 -4.52 54.22 -13.38
N GLN A 29 -4.18 53.34 -14.34
CA GLN A 29 -3.52 53.39 -15.69
C GLN A 29 -2.21 54.18 -15.99
N PRO A 30 -1.32 53.63 -16.86
CA PRO A 30 -1.25 54.02 -18.29
C PRO A 30 -1.01 52.84 -19.29
N PRO A 31 -1.21 53.03 -20.61
CA PRO A 31 -1.16 51.96 -21.61
C PRO A 31 0.23 51.78 -22.26
N GLY A 32 0.65 50.52 -22.48
CA GLY A 32 1.81 50.12 -23.27
C GLY A 32 1.77 48.62 -23.56
N ASP A 33 2.57 48.15 -24.53
CA ASP A 33 2.61 46.78 -25.11
C ASP A 33 2.96 45.63 -24.12
N SER A 34 2.88 45.91 -22.82
CA SER A 34 2.92 44.98 -21.70
C SER A 34 1.57 45.07 -20.99
N GLY A 35 0.74 44.03 -21.10
CA GLY A 35 -0.58 44.00 -20.45
C GLY A 35 -0.47 43.94 -18.93
N LEU A 36 -0.51 45.08 -18.25
CA LEU A 36 -0.87 45.13 -16.83
C LEU A 36 -2.40 45.22 -16.74
N LEU A 37 -3.06 44.20 -16.18
CA LEU A 37 -4.49 44.23 -15.89
C LEU A 37 -4.74 44.20 -14.39
N SER A 38 -5.17 45.32 -13.82
CA SER A 38 -5.91 45.34 -12.55
C SER A 38 -7.37 45.03 -12.84
N GLY A 39 -7.96 44.05 -12.16
CA GLY A 39 -9.39 43.74 -12.22
C GLY A 39 -10.02 43.73 -10.83
N ASP A 40 -11.30 44.08 -10.76
CA ASP A 40 -12.11 44.00 -9.53
C ASP A 40 -12.17 42.56 -9.00
N VAL A 41 -11.88 42.39 -7.71
CA VAL A 41 -12.12 41.14 -6.97
C VAL A 41 -13.60 41.13 -6.55
N ASP A 42 -14.51 40.91 -7.49
CA ASP A 42 -15.89 40.56 -7.14
C ASP A 42 -15.92 39.07 -6.75
N PRO A 43 -16.50 38.67 -5.60
CA PRO A 43 -16.59 37.26 -5.18
C PRO A 43 -17.30 36.31 -6.16
N ALA A 44 -17.78 36.79 -7.31
CA ALA A 44 -18.49 36.01 -8.32
C ALA A 44 -17.94 36.10 -9.76
N GLY A 45 -16.79 36.74 -10.06
CA GLY A 45 -16.46 36.97 -11.48
C GLY A 45 -15.07 37.45 -11.91
N ALA A 46 -14.04 37.38 -11.07
CA ALA A 46 -12.70 37.83 -11.47
C ALA A 46 -12.10 36.95 -12.60
N GLY A 47 -11.60 37.59 -13.66
CA GLY A 47 -11.00 36.93 -14.81
C GLY A 47 -10.17 37.88 -15.68
N PHE A 48 -9.38 37.32 -16.59
CA PHE A 48 -8.54 38.06 -17.53
C PHE A 48 -8.67 37.48 -18.94
N THR A 49 -8.38 38.28 -19.96
CA THR A 49 -8.27 37.83 -21.34
C THR A 49 -7.03 38.49 -21.95
N ILE A 50 -6.18 37.68 -22.58
CA ILE A 50 -4.93 38.11 -23.20
C ILE A 50 -4.98 37.65 -24.65
N GLU A 51 -4.95 38.61 -25.56
CA GLU A 51 -4.78 38.34 -26.98
C GLU A 51 -3.29 38.36 -27.31
N LEU A 52 -2.75 37.20 -27.64
CA LEU A 52 -1.38 37.04 -28.10
C LEU A 52 -1.37 37.46 -29.57
N GLY A 53 -0.70 38.57 -29.87
CA GLY A 53 -0.55 39.09 -31.23
C GLY A 53 0.18 38.11 -32.17
N THR A 54 0.30 38.49 -33.43
CA THR A 54 1.08 37.72 -34.42
C THR A 54 2.50 37.46 -33.92
N ALA A 55 2.82 36.21 -33.62
CA ALA A 55 4.18 35.79 -33.34
C ALA A 55 4.99 35.70 -34.65
N GLY A 56 6.32 35.60 -34.57
CA GLY A 56 7.19 35.37 -35.73
C GLY A 56 8.06 36.56 -36.13
N THR A 57 9.11 36.27 -36.91
CA THR A 57 10.02 37.29 -37.45
C THR A 57 9.37 38.05 -38.61
N PRO A 58 9.83 39.26 -38.98
CA PRO A 58 9.35 39.98 -40.17
C PRO A 58 9.30 39.13 -41.45
N ASP A 59 10.21 38.16 -41.57
CA ASP A 59 10.32 37.27 -42.72
C ASP A 59 9.47 35.98 -42.61
N ARG A 60 8.86 35.73 -41.44
CA ARG A 60 8.01 34.56 -41.13
C ARG A 60 6.98 34.89 -40.04
N PRO A 61 5.92 35.64 -40.34
CA PRO A 61 4.85 35.87 -39.39
C PRO A 61 4.09 34.55 -39.14
N LEU A 62 3.98 34.15 -37.87
CA LEU A 62 2.97 33.23 -37.38
C LEU A 62 1.68 34.03 -37.20
N GLN A 63 0.63 33.62 -37.89
CA GLN A 63 -0.67 34.25 -37.74
C GLN A 63 -1.30 33.82 -36.41
N GLY A 64 -1.03 34.61 -35.37
CA GLY A 64 -2.01 34.82 -34.30
C GLY A 64 -3.22 35.62 -34.83
N PRO A 65 -4.20 35.94 -33.98
CA PRO A 65 -4.08 35.91 -32.53
C PRO A 65 -4.50 34.59 -31.86
N PHE A 66 -3.80 34.22 -30.78
CA PHE A 66 -4.26 33.19 -29.83
C PHE A 66 -4.74 33.89 -28.56
N VAL A 67 -5.82 33.42 -27.96
CA VAL A 67 -6.39 34.08 -26.78
C VAL A 67 -6.29 33.18 -25.58
N LEU A 68 -5.50 33.58 -24.58
CA LEU A 68 -5.51 32.96 -23.27
C LEU A 68 -6.53 33.70 -22.40
N ARG A 69 -7.45 32.97 -21.80
CA ARG A 69 -8.46 33.54 -20.91
C ARG A 69 -8.46 32.81 -19.58
N GLY A 70 -8.39 33.59 -18.50
CA GLY A 70 -8.55 33.10 -17.13
C GLY A 70 -9.91 33.50 -16.57
N ARG A 71 -10.59 32.58 -15.89
CA ARG A 71 -11.87 32.79 -15.21
C ARG A 71 -11.88 32.13 -13.84
N ASN A 72 -12.89 32.44 -13.03
CA ASN A 72 -13.12 31.83 -11.72
C ASN A 72 -11.88 31.90 -10.81
N LEU A 73 -11.17 33.03 -10.89
CA LEU A 73 -9.99 33.28 -10.07
C LEU A 73 -10.41 33.30 -8.60
N ARG A 74 -9.85 32.41 -7.80
CA ARG A 74 -10.25 32.24 -6.40
C ARG A 74 -9.08 31.76 -5.56
N TYR A 75 -9.05 32.22 -4.31
CA TYR A 75 -8.14 31.67 -3.32
C TYR A 75 -8.74 30.38 -2.72
N VAL A 76 -7.91 29.35 -2.54
CA VAL A 76 -8.28 28.05 -1.98
C VAL A 76 -7.53 27.86 -0.65
N PRO A 77 -8.15 28.23 0.50
CA PRO A 77 -7.45 28.28 1.78
C PRO A 77 -6.84 26.97 2.24
N GLY A 78 -7.51 25.84 1.98
CA GLY A 78 -7.03 24.50 2.36
C GLY A 78 -5.79 24.04 1.59
N GLN A 79 -5.45 24.71 0.49
CA GLN A 79 -4.29 24.40 -0.36
C GLN A 79 -3.22 25.50 -0.33
N GLY A 80 -3.47 26.65 0.32
CA GLY A 80 -2.57 27.79 0.27
C GLY A 80 -2.31 28.28 -1.17
N ALA A 81 -3.34 28.24 -2.01
CA ALA A 81 -3.20 28.38 -3.46
C ALA A 81 -4.22 29.32 -4.08
N LEU A 82 -3.85 29.93 -5.20
CA LEU A 82 -4.71 30.67 -6.11
C LEU A 82 -5.09 29.76 -7.28
N ALA A 83 -6.38 29.48 -7.44
CA ALA A 83 -6.91 28.68 -8.53
C ALA A 83 -7.49 29.58 -9.63
N VAL A 84 -7.21 29.26 -10.89
CA VAL A 84 -7.76 29.92 -12.08
C VAL A 84 -8.13 28.90 -13.14
N ASP A 85 -9.29 29.08 -13.77
CA ASP A 85 -9.72 28.27 -14.90
C ASP A 85 -9.20 28.91 -16.19
N LEU A 86 -8.24 28.27 -16.84
CA LEU A 86 -7.62 28.73 -18.08
C LEU A 86 -8.25 28.08 -19.30
N THR A 87 -8.45 28.87 -20.37
CA THR A 87 -8.84 28.38 -21.70
C THR A 87 -7.96 29.02 -22.76
N MET A 88 -7.66 28.27 -23.82
CA MET A 88 -6.97 28.77 -25.01
C MET A 88 -7.92 28.79 -26.21
N THR A 89 -8.01 29.91 -26.93
CA THR A 89 -8.82 30.05 -28.15
C THR A 89 -7.95 30.38 -29.36
N ASN A 90 -8.18 29.71 -30.49
CA ASN A 90 -7.58 30.08 -31.77
C ASN A 90 -8.41 31.21 -32.37
N ALA A 91 -7.97 32.46 -32.19
CA ALA A 91 -8.63 33.61 -32.81
C ALA A 91 -7.98 34.00 -34.16
N GLY A 92 -7.05 33.18 -34.66
CA GLY A 92 -6.42 33.33 -35.96
C GLY A 92 -7.24 32.73 -37.10
N GLU A 93 -6.71 32.82 -38.32
CA GLU A 93 -7.38 32.34 -39.54
C GLU A 93 -6.97 30.92 -39.96
N PHE A 94 -5.99 30.31 -39.28
CA PHE A 94 -5.43 29.00 -39.65
C PHE A 94 -5.61 27.95 -38.56
N ALA A 95 -5.75 26.70 -38.98
CA ALA A 95 -5.75 25.54 -38.09
C ALA A 95 -4.31 25.14 -37.71
N HIS A 96 -4.13 24.65 -36.49
CA HIS A 96 -2.86 24.23 -35.92
C HIS A 96 -2.94 22.80 -35.39
N PRO A 97 -1.83 22.04 -35.35
CA PRO A 97 -1.85 20.70 -34.75
C PRO A 97 -2.04 20.77 -33.23
N GLU A 98 -2.84 19.86 -32.70
CA GLU A 98 -2.89 19.55 -31.27
C GLU A 98 -1.76 18.56 -30.89
N PRO A 99 -1.38 18.46 -29.60
CA PRO A 99 -1.94 19.19 -28.45
C PRO A 99 -1.49 20.65 -28.39
N VAL A 100 -2.26 21.46 -27.66
CA VAL A 100 -1.91 22.86 -27.33
C VAL A 100 -1.58 22.94 -25.85
N GLY A 101 -0.46 23.57 -25.51
CA GLY A 101 0.01 23.71 -24.14
C GLY A 101 0.45 25.12 -23.77
N LEU A 102 0.66 25.33 -22.48
CA LEU A 102 1.23 26.53 -21.88
C LEU A 102 2.37 26.14 -20.94
N THR A 103 3.60 26.50 -21.27
CA THR A 103 4.78 26.29 -20.42
C THR A 103 5.15 27.58 -19.70
N PHE A 104 5.13 27.57 -18.36
CA PHE A 104 5.54 28.67 -17.50
C PHE A 104 7.07 28.76 -17.45
N MET A 105 7.66 29.74 -18.13
CA MET A 105 9.12 29.93 -18.18
C MET A 105 9.66 30.61 -16.93
N GLU A 106 8.91 31.50 -16.30
CA GLU A 106 9.28 32.14 -15.04
C GLU A 106 8.02 32.35 -14.16
N LEU A 107 8.19 32.24 -12.85
CA LEU A 107 7.15 32.43 -11.84
C LEU A 107 7.64 33.45 -10.83
N PHE A 108 6.78 34.38 -10.45
CA PHE A 108 7.10 35.51 -9.59
C PHE A 108 6.06 35.66 -8.47
N PRO A 109 6.51 35.94 -7.23
CA PRO A 109 7.90 35.81 -6.78
C PRO A 109 8.40 34.37 -6.87
N ASP A 110 9.71 34.14 -6.73
CA ASP A 110 10.37 32.82 -6.88
C ASP A 110 9.83 31.73 -5.93
N SER A 111 8.99 32.08 -4.95
CA SER A 111 8.29 31.12 -4.08
C SER A 111 7.05 30.50 -4.75
N VAL A 112 6.54 31.06 -5.85
CA VAL A 112 5.36 30.56 -6.54
C VAL A 112 5.69 29.26 -7.26
N ARG A 113 4.79 28.29 -7.14
CA ARG A 113 4.81 26.99 -7.82
C ARG A 113 3.47 26.74 -8.48
N VAL A 114 3.47 26.01 -9.59
CA VAL A 114 2.28 25.41 -10.17
C VAL A 114 2.08 24.05 -9.50
N LEU A 115 0.93 23.83 -8.88
CA LEU A 115 0.65 22.63 -8.08
C LEU A 115 0.08 21.46 -8.88
N ASP A 116 -0.40 21.72 -10.09
CA ASP A 116 -1.04 20.74 -10.97
C ASP A 116 -0.50 20.76 -12.42
N PRO A 117 0.84 20.74 -12.62
CA PRO A 117 1.44 20.70 -13.95
C PRO A 117 1.28 19.32 -14.59
N ASP A 118 1.10 19.28 -15.90
CA ASP A 118 0.96 18.03 -16.67
C ASP A 118 2.32 17.38 -16.99
N ASN A 119 3.43 18.04 -16.66
CA ASN A 119 4.81 17.53 -16.84
C ASN A 119 5.57 17.27 -15.53
N GLY A 120 4.89 17.37 -14.38
CA GLY A 120 5.50 17.15 -13.06
C GLY A 120 6.50 18.23 -12.62
N ILE A 121 6.75 19.27 -13.42
CA ILE A 121 7.62 20.40 -13.05
C ILE A 121 6.77 21.47 -12.38
N THR A 122 7.11 21.89 -11.17
CA THR A 122 6.26 22.83 -10.40
C THR A 122 6.82 24.25 -10.33
N GLY A 123 8.10 24.42 -10.67
CA GLY A 123 8.75 25.72 -10.82
C GLY A 123 8.75 26.23 -12.27
N PRO A 124 9.70 27.11 -12.64
CA PRO A 124 10.03 27.39 -14.04
C PRO A 124 10.17 26.11 -14.87
N GLY A 125 9.42 26.02 -15.96
CA GLY A 125 9.28 24.83 -16.82
C GLY A 125 7.96 24.07 -16.61
N ALA A 126 7.14 24.42 -15.61
CA ALA A 126 5.81 23.85 -15.43
C ALA A 126 4.97 23.98 -16.70
N ALA A 127 4.27 22.93 -17.10
CA ALA A 127 3.49 22.93 -18.34
C ALA A 127 2.06 22.43 -18.13
N ILE A 128 1.12 23.05 -18.85
CA ILE A 128 -0.30 22.69 -18.84
C ILE A 128 -0.75 22.39 -20.27
N VAL A 129 -1.50 21.31 -20.45
CA VAL A 129 -2.10 20.86 -21.70
C VAL A 129 -3.59 21.19 -21.70
N PHE A 130 -4.05 21.73 -22.80
CA PHE A 130 -5.45 22.01 -23.04
C PHE A 130 -6.10 20.88 -23.83
N GLY A 131 -7.22 20.36 -23.32
CA GLY A 131 -8.08 19.43 -24.04
C GLY A 131 -9.16 20.14 -24.86
N PHE A 132 -9.65 19.50 -25.92
CA PHE A 132 -10.69 20.02 -26.81
C PHE A 132 -11.85 19.01 -26.91
N GLU A 133 -13.07 19.48 -27.19
CA GLU A 133 -14.28 18.62 -27.16
C GLU A 133 -14.35 17.65 -28.35
N ASN A 134 -13.83 18.05 -29.50
CA ASN A 134 -13.77 17.25 -30.73
C ASN A 134 -12.53 16.35 -30.81
N ASP A 135 -11.42 16.73 -30.17
CA ASP A 135 -10.13 16.01 -30.14
C ASP A 135 -9.74 15.46 -31.53
N ASP A 136 -9.88 16.30 -32.57
CA ASP A 136 -9.68 15.90 -33.97
C ASP A 136 -8.23 16.09 -34.43
N ALA A 137 -7.32 16.26 -33.46
CA ALA A 137 -5.91 16.55 -33.61
C ALA A 137 -5.60 17.91 -34.28
N MET A 138 -6.60 18.78 -34.48
CA MET A 138 -6.46 20.06 -35.14
C MET A 138 -7.19 21.17 -34.39
N TRP A 139 -6.43 22.09 -33.83
CA TRP A 139 -6.96 23.31 -33.24
C TRP A 139 -7.34 24.33 -34.32
N THR A 140 -8.60 24.31 -34.73
CA THR A 140 -9.17 25.09 -35.84
C THR A 140 -9.54 26.54 -35.46
N PRO A 141 -9.68 27.46 -36.43
CA PRO A 141 -10.11 28.83 -36.17
C PRO A 141 -11.44 28.92 -35.41
N GLY A 142 -11.47 29.72 -34.35
CA GLY A 142 -12.62 29.92 -33.46
C GLY A 142 -12.74 28.88 -32.34
N GLU A 143 -11.93 27.82 -32.39
CA GLU A 143 -11.97 26.75 -31.42
C GLU A 143 -11.37 27.13 -30.07
N THR A 144 -12.05 26.75 -29.00
CA THR A 144 -11.65 27.04 -27.62
C THR A 144 -11.50 25.74 -26.86
N SER A 145 -10.43 25.64 -26.07
CA SER A 145 -10.21 24.49 -25.21
C SER A 145 -11.30 24.34 -24.15
N ILE A 146 -11.45 23.13 -23.65
CA ILE A 146 -12.11 22.87 -22.39
C ILE A 146 -11.35 23.65 -21.29
N PRO A 147 -12.05 24.28 -20.32
CA PRO A 147 -11.40 24.96 -19.21
C PRO A 147 -10.51 24.02 -18.39
N ARG A 148 -9.27 24.42 -18.15
CA ARG A 148 -8.31 23.73 -17.27
C ARG A 148 -8.08 24.57 -16.02
N THR A 149 -8.53 24.09 -14.86
CA THR A 149 -8.17 24.72 -13.58
C THR A 149 -6.68 24.49 -13.33
N VAL A 150 -5.98 25.55 -12.96
CA VAL A 150 -4.55 25.57 -12.59
C VAL A 150 -4.41 26.26 -11.24
N HIS A 151 -3.56 25.70 -10.37
CA HIS A 151 -3.33 26.16 -9.01
C HIS A 151 -1.91 26.67 -8.85
N PHE A 152 -1.77 27.89 -8.33
CA PHE A 152 -0.49 28.50 -8.00
C PHE A 152 -0.35 28.63 -6.49
N THR A 153 0.80 28.26 -5.91
CA THR A 153 1.04 28.58 -4.49
C THR A 153 1.01 30.10 -4.30
N ALA A 154 0.26 30.55 -3.31
CA ALA A 154 0.15 31.96 -2.97
C ALA A 154 -0.17 32.11 -1.49
N ALA A 155 0.61 32.89 -0.75
CA ALA A 155 0.19 33.30 0.59
C ALA A 155 -1.01 34.28 0.50
N PRO A 156 -1.84 34.39 1.54
CA PRO A 156 -2.84 35.46 1.61
C PRO A 156 -2.19 36.84 1.42
N GLY A 157 -2.72 37.66 0.50
CA GLY A 157 -2.12 38.97 0.20
C GLY A 157 -1.03 38.95 -0.89
N GLN A 158 -0.57 37.78 -1.33
CA GLN A 158 0.54 37.65 -2.27
C GLN A 158 0.05 37.85 -3.71
N ALA A 159 0.85 38.59 -4.49
CA ALA A 159 0.66 38.65 -5.93
C ALA A 159 1.42 37.52 -6.63
N VAL A 160 0.76 36.87 -7.59
CA VAL A 160 1.35 35.86 -8.48
C VAL A 160 1.54 36.46 -9.86
N ALA A 161 2.73 36.31 -10.39
CA ALA A 161 3.12 36.77 -11.70
C ALA A 161 3.82 35.63 -12.45
N PHE A 162 3.66 35.57 -13.77
CA PHE A 162 4.34 34.55 -14.56
C PHE A 162 4.62 35.00 -15.97
N LEU A 163 5.66 34.38 -16.51
CA LEU A 163 6.02 34.35 -17.90
C LEU A 163 5.72 32.97 -18.44
N ALA A 164 4.97 32.88 -19.53
CA ALA A 164 4.62 31.61 -20.15
C ALA A 164 4.70 31.66 -21.69
N ARG A 165 4.98 30.49 -22.28
CA ARG A 165 5.06 30.22 -23.70
C ARG A 165 3.89 29.33 -24.11
N VAL A 166 3.25 29.61 -25.26
CA VAL A 166 2.26 28.71 -25.85
C VAL A 166 2.97 27.69 -26.74
N ASP A 167 2.69 26.42 -26.50
CA ASP A 167 3.22 25.27 -27.24
C ASP A 167 2.13 24.71 -28.17
N ILE A 168 2.46 24.49 -29.44
CA ILE A 168 1.50 24.08 -30.47
C ILE A 168 2.07 22.88 -31.21
N GLY A 169 1.36 21.75 -31.18
CA GLY A 169 1.78 20.49 -31.78
C GLY A 169 2.90 19.78 -31.02
N THR A 170 3.25 20.30 -29.84
CA THR A 170 4.24 19.74 -28.92
C THR A 170 3.68 19.93 -27.53
N GLY A 171 3.06 18.89 -26.95
CA GLY A 171 2.69 18.91 -25.54
C GLY A 171 3.94 19.03 -24.66
N PRO A 172 3.82 19.03 -23.32
CA PRO A 172 4.97 18.88 -22.46
C PRO A 172 5.82 17.69 -22.91
N LEU A 173 7.12 17.95 -23.06
CA LEU A 173 8.04 16.95 -23.56
C LEU A 173 8.27 15.93 -22.46
N THR A 174 7.60 14.79 -22.56
CA THR A 174 7.69 13.71 -21.58
C THR A 174 7.91 12.38 -22.27
N GLY A 175 8.75 11.55 -21.66
CA GLY A 175 8.96 10.16 -22.00
C GLY A 175 8.23 9.22 -21.04
N SER A 176 8.63 7.96 -21.09
CA SER A 176 8.17 6.92 -20.17
C SER A 176 9.26 5.89 -19.94
N ILE A 177 9.23 5.26 -18.77
CA ILE A 177 9.98 4.05 -18.48
C ILE A 177 8.98 2.92 -18.28
N ALA A 178 9.17 1.79 -18.95
CA ALA A 178 8.33 0.62 -18.80
C ALA A 178 9.18 -0.65 -18.78
N GLY A 179 8.57 -1.74 -18.32
CA GLY A 179 9.22 -3.02 -18.31
C GLY A 179 8.30 -4.14 -17.86
N ARG A 180 8.91 -5.28 -17.57
CA ARG A 180 8.23 -6.50 -17.15
C ARG A 180 8.99 -7.15 -16.01
N VAL A 181 8.27 -7.62 -15.01
CA VAL A 181 8.78 -8.50 -13.96
C VAL A 181 8.29 -9.92 -14.24
N TRP A 182 9.19 -10.90 -14.24
CA TRP A 182 8.85 -12.30 -14.56
C TRP A 182 9.47 -13.30 -13.60
N ASN A 183 8.83 -14.48 -13.53
CA ASN A 183 9.38 -15.63 -12.84
C ASN A 183 10.35 -16.33 -13.79
N ASP A 184 11.64 -16.13 -13.55
CA ASP A 184 12.73 -16.76 -14.26
C ASP A 184 12.87 -18.20 -13.78
N LEU A 185 12.36 -19.15 -14.56
CA LEU A 185 12.19 -20.53 -14.10
C LEU A 185 13.49 -21.32 -14.15
N ASP A 186 14.43 -20.93 -15.03
CA ASP A 186 15.70 -21.61 -15.20
C ASP A 186 16.90 -20.83 -14.61
N GLY A 187 16.68 -19.57 -14.21
CA GLY A 187 17.62 -18.74 -13.47
C GLY A 187 18.69 -18.09 -14.31
N ASP A 188 18.50 -17.99 -15.63
CA ASP A 188 19.52 -17.51 -16.54
C ASP A 188 19.52 -15.98 -16.72
N GLY A 189 18.55 -15.28 -16.13
CA GLY A 189 18.38 -13.82 -16.18
C GLY A 189 17.83 -13.33 -17.53
N ILE A 190 17.38 -14.22 -18.41
CA ILE A 190 16.88 -13.93 -19.75
C ILE A 190 15.41 -14.37 -19.81
N GLN A 191 14.53 -13.48 -20.26
CA GLN A 191 13.13 -13.84 -20.41
C GLN A 191 12.92 -14.90 -21.51
N GLY A 192 12.63 -16.12 -21.10
CA GLY A 192 12.44 -17.29 -21.94
C GLY A 192 10.98 -17.60 -22.31
N PRO A 193 10.72 -18.43 -23.33
CA PRO A 193 9.38 -18.94 -23.63
C PRO A 193 8.84 -19.80 -22.47
N GLY A 194 7.65 -19.46 -21.97
CA GLY A 194 6.99 -20.20 -20.89
C GLY A 194 7.20 -19.59 -19.49
N GLU A 195 8.00 -18.53 -19.37
CA GLU A 195 8.23 -17.83 -18.12
C GLU A 195 7.11 -16.81 -17.80
N PRO A 196 6.31 -17.05 -16.75
CA PRO A 196 5.14 -16.25 -16.45
C PRO A 196 5.54 -14.88 -15.87
N GLY A 197 4.65 -13.91 -16.03
CA GLY A 197 4.83 -12.59 -15.41
C GLY A 197 4.49 -12.65 -13.92
N LEU A 198 5.14 -11.81 -13.11
CA LEU A 198 4.83 -11.68 -11.70
C LEU A 198 3.89 -10.49 -11.49
N ALA A 199 2.66 -10.77 -11.08
CA ALA A 199 1.63 -9.76 -10.82
C ALA A 199 1.73 -9.17 -9.41
N GLY A 200 1.33 -7.92 -9.24
CA GLY A 200 1.30 -7.27 -7.92
C GLY A 200 2.68 -7.04 -7.31
N VAL A 201 3.75 -7.04 -8.12
CA VAL A 201 5.09 -6.69 -7.66
C VAL A 201 5.21 -5.17 -7.58
N PRO A 202 5.59 -4.60 -6.41
CA PRO A 202 5.86 -3.18 -6.29
C PRO A 202 7.14 -2.80 -7.04
N VAL A 203 7.07 -1.71 -7.81
CA VAL A 203 8.20 -1.13 -8.53
C VAL A 203 8.43 0.30 -8.05
N PHE A 204 9.66 0.58 -7.66
CA PHE A 204 10.13 1.84 -7.14
C PHE A 204 10.99 2.55 -8.19
N MET A 205 10.91 3.88 -8.21
CA MET A 205 11.72 4.72 -9.07
C MET A 205 12.18 5.95 -8.27
N GLU A 206 13.45 6.30 -8.42
CA GLU A 206 14.05 7.54 -7.89
C GLU A 206 14.61 8.36 -9.06
N GLY A 207 14.36 9.66 -9.07
CA GLY A 207 14.92 10.61 -10.04
C GLY A 207 15.37 11.89 -9.34
N SER A 208 16.06 12.78 -10.05
CA SER A 208 16.53 14.05 -9.47
C SER A 208 15.42 15.11 -9.36
N HIS A 209 14.28 14.84 -9.98
CA HIS A 209 13.05 15.61 -9.84
C HIS A 209 12.05 14.91 -8.93
N PRO A 210 11.54 15.59 -7.89
CA PRO A 210 10.52 15.02 -7.03
C PRO A 210 9.26 14.75 -7.84
N VAL A 211 8.83 13.49 -7.90
CA VAL A 211 7.43 13.17 -8.20
C VAL A 211 6.64 13.74 -7.02
N GLU A 212 5.82 14.78 -7.23
CA GLU A 212 5.08 15.41 -6.13
C GLU A 212 4.20 14.37 -5.42
N ARG A 213 4.64 13.99 -4.21
CA ARG A 213 3.74 13.64 -3.12
C ARG A 213 3.67 14.87 -2.22
N GLY A 214 2.47 15.25 -1.79
CA GLY A 214 2.32 16.26 -0.77
C GLY A 214 3.07 15.85 0.50
N GLY A 215 4.20 16.52 0.78
CA GLY A 215 5.01 16.33 2.00
C GLY A 215 6.51 16.32 1.71
N ASP A 216 7.20 17.35 2.20
CA ASP A 216 8.67 17.41 2.27
C ASP A 216 9.18 16.40 3.30
N ASP A 217 9.49 15.18 2.88
CA ASP A 217 10.44 14.24 3.51
C ASP A 217 10.47 12.94 2.66
N LEU A 218 11.45 12.79 1.77
CA LEU A 218 11.71 11.50 1.13
C LEU A 218 12.62 10.68 2.07
N PRO A 219 12.19 9.49 2.53
CA PRO A 219 13.12 8.54 3.15
C PRO A 219 14.14 8.06 2.11
N PRO A 220 15.33 7.59 2.53
CA PRO A 220 16.23 6.88 1.64
C PRO A 220 15.49 5.70 1.00
N PHE A 221 15.76 5.46 -0.27
CA PHE A 221 15.20 4.37 -1.04
C PHE A 221 15.28 3.04 -0.26
N PRO A 222 14.18 2.23 -0.21
CA PRO A 222 12.90 2.44 -0.91
C PRO A 222 11.86 3.24 -0.11
N GLY A 223 11.26 4.27 -0.74
CA GLY A 223 10.00 4.91 -0.30
C GLY A 223 8.76 4.07 -0.67
N PRO A 224 7.51 4.59 -0.67
CA PRO A 224 6.35 3.83 -1.15
C PRO A 224 6.43 3.52 -2.66
N PRO A 225 5.88 2.39 -3.14
CA PRO A 225 5.97 2.02 -4.55
C PRO A 225 5.25 3.03 -5.44
N LEU A 226 5.82 3.25 -6.63
CA LEU A 226 5.31 4.21 -7.61
C LEU A 226 4.52 3.53 -8.74
N ALA A 227 4.68 2.22 -8.91
CA ALA A 227 3.87 1.38 -9.80
C ALA A 227 3.74 -0.04 -9.25
N TRP A 228 2.75 -0.77 -9.75
CA TRP A 228 2.52 -2.19 -9.47
C TRP A 228 2.42 -2.93 -10.80
N THR A 229 2.96 -4.14 -10.86
CA THR A 229 2.84 -4.96 -12.07
C THR A 229 1.43 -5.52 -12.26
N ASP A 230 0.98 -5.58 -13.51
CA ASP A 230 -0.29 -6.20 -13.88
C ASP A 230 -0.23 -7.74 -13.91
N ASN A 231 -1.33 -8.39 -14.29
CA ASN A 231 -1.41 -9.85 -14.36
C ASN A 231 -0.42 -10.50 -15.37
N GLY A 232 0.12 -9.72 -16.31
CA GLY A 232 1.15 -10.13 -17.25
C GLY A 232 2.58 -9.83 -16.79
N GLY A 233 2.74 -9.20 -15.63
CA GLY A 233 4.00 -8.73 -15.06
C GLY A 233 4.44 -7.36 -15.53
N PHE A 234 3.62 -6.61 -16.28
CA PHE A 234 4.03 -5.34 -16.89
C PHE A 234 3.78 -4.15 -15.97
N TYR A 235 4.65 -3.14 -16.05
CA TYR A 235 4.52 -1.86 -15.34
C TYR A 235 4.97 -0.69 -16.23
N ARG A 236 4.54 0.53 -15.90
CA ARG A 236 4.92 1.76 -16.63
C ARG A 236 4.89 3.00 -15.74
N PHE A 237 5.93 3.82 -15.88
CA PHE A 237 6.02 5.21 -15.44
C PHE A 237 5.89 6.12 -16.67
N ALA A 238 4.89 7.01 -16.70
CA ALA A 238 4.63 7.91 -17.82
C ALA A 238 4.78 9.37 -17.39
N GLY A 239 4.87 10.30 -18.34
CA GLY A 239 4.95 11.73 -18.04
C GLY A 239 6.31 12.15 -17.48
N LEU A 240 7.36 11.39 -17.80
CA LEU A 240 8.69 11.61 -17.23
C LEU A 240 9.47 12.67 -18.02
N PRO A 241 10.01 13.72 -17.39
CA PRO A 241 10.95 14.63 -18.07
C PRO A 241 12.25 13.92 -18.46
N ALA A 242 13.09 14.61 -19.22
CA ALA A 242 14.46 14.15 -19.46
C ALA A 242 15.26 14.26 -18.15
N ASP A 243 15.71 13.12 -17.63
CA ASP A 243 16.48 13.03 -16.38
C ASP A 243 17.19 11.66 -16.28
N PHE A 244 17.97 11.48 -15.23
CA PHE A 244 18.49 10.20 -14.76
C PHE A 244 17.55 9.58 -13.71
N TYR A 245 17.22 8.32 -13.91
CA TYR A 245 16.31 7.54 -13.07
C TYR A 245 16.98 6.25 -12.59
N THR A 246 16.68 5.86 -11.36
CA THR A 246 17.01 4.55 -10.78
C THR A 246 15.71 3.79 -10.57
N VAL A 247 15.57 2.58 -11.13
CA VAL A 247 14.35 1.76 -11.07
C VAL A 247 14.64 0.40 -10.45
N GLN A 248 13.75 -0.10 -9.61
CA GLN A 248 13.89 -1.40 -8.97
C GLN A 248 12.53 -2.05 -8.67
N ALA A 249 12.41 -3.34 -8.98
CA ALA A 249 11.29 -4.18 -8.55
C ALA A 249 11.61 -4.89 -7.23
N MET A 250 10.62 -5.05 -6.35
CA MET A 250 10.76 -5.80 -5.09
C MET A 250 9.59 -6.78 -4.91
N PRO A 251 9.63 -7.98 -5.49
CA PRO A 251 8.60 -8.99 -5.26
C PRO A 251 8.54 -9.42 -3.79
N GLU A 252 7.33 -9.67 -3.28
CA GLU A 252 7.12 -10.20 -1.94
C GLU A 252 7.52 -11.69 -1.86
N GLY A 253 7.81 -12.19 -0.66
CA GLY A 253 8.00 -13.64 -0.43
C GLY A 253 9.39 -14.22 -0.76
N GLY A 254 10.43 -13.38 -0.88
CA GLY A 254 11.81 -13.85 -0.89
C GLY A 254 12.35 -14.35 -2.24
N ALA A 255 11.79 -13.86 -3.35
CA ALA A 255 12.26 -14.22 -4.69
C ALA A 255 13.73 -13.81 -4.92
N ILE A 256 14.49 -14.67 -5.59
CA ILE A 256 15.93 -14.45 -5.85
C ILE A 256 16.06 -13.65 -7.15
N PRO A 257 16.69 -12.46 -7.14
CA PRO A 257 16.90 -11.70 -8.37
C PRO A 257 17.86 -12.47 -9.30
N THR A 258 17.47 -12.62 -10.56
CA THR A 258 18.29 -13.24 -11.61
C THR A 258 18.80 -12.24 -12.64
N THR A 259 18.23 -11.02 -12.66
CA THR A 259 18.74 -9.87 -13.40
C THR A 259 19.44 -8.86 -12.49
N ALA A 260 20.29 -8.01 -13.08
CA ALA A 260 20.88 -6.89 -12.36
C ALA A 260 19.83 -5.89 -11.87
N GLY A 261 20.00 -5.36 -10.67
CA GLY A 261 19.19 -4.28 -10.12
C GLY A 261 19.94 -3.53 -9.01
N PRO A 262 19.60 -2.24 -8.76
CA PRO A 262 18.67 -1.40 -9.51
C PRO A 262 19.16 -1.03 -10.92
N LEU A 263 18.23 -0.66 -11.81
CA LEU A 263 18.54 -0.19 -13.18
C LEU A 263 18.70 1.33 -13.20
N HIS A 264 19.74 1.80 -13.87
CA HIS A 264 20.00 3.23 -14.07
C HIS A 264 19.69 3.64 -15.52
N ILE A 265 18.75 4.55 -15.70
CA ILE A 265 18.14 4.89 -16.98
C ILE A 265 18.25 6.39 -17.20
N VAL A 266 18.70 6.80 -18.39
CA VAL A 266 18.71 8.21 -18.80
C VAL A 266 17.61 8.43 -19.83
N LEU A 267 16.67 9.32 -19.53
CA LEU A 267 15.80 9.89 -20.54
C LEU A 267 16.43 11.20 -21.04
N SER A 268 16.63 11.33 -22.34
CA SER A 268 17.22 12.52 -22.95
C SER A 268 16.21 13.27 -23.79
N GLU A 269 16.27 14.60 -23.76
CA GLU A 269 15.55 15.44 -24.71
C GLU A 269 16.39 15.65 -25.97
N LEU A 270 15.83 15.33 -27.14
CA LEU A 270 16.42 15.62 -28.44
C LEU A 270 15.34 16.11 -29.41
N GLU A 271 15.61 17.23 -30.09
CA GLU A 271 14.72 17.82 -31.10
C GLU A 271 13.27 18.06 -30.62
N GLY A 272 13.09 18.35 -29.33
CA GLY A 272 11.76 18.58 -28.77
C GLY A 272 10.96 17.29 -28.54
N GLN A 273 11.63 16.19 -28.22
CA GLN A 273 11.02 14.95 -27.71
C GLN A 273 11.89 14.39 -26.59
N VAL A 274 11.27 13.86 -25.53
CA VAL A 274 11.96 13.07 -24.50
C VAL A 274 11.88 11.60 -24.90
N SER A 275 13.00 10.90 -24.83
CA SER A 275 13.08 9.46 -25.12
C SER A 275 12.22 8.62 -24.18
N THR A 276 11.74 7.46 -24.66
CA THR A 276 11.14 6.41 -23.82
C THR A 276 12.11 5.24 -23.65
N TYR A 277 11.97 4.48 -22.57
CA TYR A 277 12.76 3.29 -22.29
C TYR A 277 11.85 2.15 -21.82
N ASP A 278 11.54 1.20 -22.69
CA ASP A 278 10.56 0.13 -22.42
C ASP A 278 11.20 -1.22 -22.04
N GLU A 279 12.53 -1.21 -21.82
CA GLU A 279 13.36 -2.40 -21.59
C GLU A 279 13.81 -2.52 -20.11
N ALA A 280 13.08 -1.92 -19.17
CA ALA A 280 13.41 -1.97 -17.75
C ALA A 280 12.90 -3.27 -17.09
N HIS A 281 13.43 -4.40 -17.54
CA HIS A 281 12.96 -5.72 -17.13
C HIS A 281 13.66 -6.24 -15.87
N PHE A 282 12.93 -6.99 -15.03
CA PHE A 282 13.47 -7.67 -13.85
C PHE A 282 13.07 -9.15 -13.77
N GLY A 283 14.06 -10.04 -13.78
CA GLY A 283 13.88 -11.47 -13.62
C GLY A 283 14.08 -11.87 -12.17
N PHE A 284 13.19 -12.74 -11.68
CA PHE A 284 13.32 -13.33 -10.35
C PHE A 284 13.02 -14.81 -10.40
N GLN A 285 13.86 -15.61 -9.76
CA GLN A 285 13.52 -16.97 -9.39
C GLN A 285 12.60 -16.93 -8.17
N VAL A 286 11.31 -17.15 -8.40
CA VAL A 286 10.36 -17.41 -7.32
C VAL A 286 10.47 -18.88 -6.96
N THR A 287 11.30 -19.18 -5.97
CA THR A 287 11.14 -20.44 -5.24
C THR A 287 9.86 -20.31 -4.42
N ASP A 288 8.95 -21.29 -4.47
CA ASP A 288 7.93 -21.40 -3.43
C ASP A 288 8.67 -21.25 -2.09
N PRO A 289 8.37 -20.22 -1.28
CA PRO A 289 9.13 -20.00 -0.06
C PRO A 289 9.05 -21.31 0.73
N PRO A 290 10.17 -21.80 1.32
CA PRO A 290 10.07 -22.90 2.25
C PRO A 290 9.17 -22.42 3.38
N VAL A 291 7.90 -22.84 3.36
CA VAL A 291 6.99 -22.59 4.45
C VAL A 291 7.56 -23.38 5.61
N MET A 292 8.28 -22.71 6.52
CA MET A 292 8.56 -23.31 7.81
C MET A 292 7.22 -23.38 8.52
N GLU A 293 6.59 -24.56 8.45
CA GLU A 293 5.43 -24.91 9.25
C GLU A 293 5.91 -25.60 10.52
N ILE A 294 5.66 -24.99 11.67
CA ILE A 294 5.87 -25.60 12.98
C ILE A 294 4.50 -26.03 13.50
N MET A 295 4.25 -27.33 13.51
CA MET A 295 3.03 -27.88 14.10
C MET A 295 3.03 -27.71 15.61
N ALA A 296 1.86 -27.57 16.22
CA ALA A 296 1.73 -27.60 17.67
C ALA A 296 2.28 -28.93 18.22
N ASP A 297 3.07 -28.86 19.30
CA ASP A 297 3.55 -30.04 20.01
C ASP A 297 2.56 -30.52 21.07
N ALA A 298 1.64 -29.65 21.50
CA ALA A 298 0.53 -29.95 22.40
C ALA A 298 -0.65 -29.02 22.12
N ASP A 299 -1.88 -29.54 22.18
CA ASP A 299 -3.10 -28.74 22.21
C ASP A 299 -4.14 -29.32 23.17
N ALA A 300 -5.04 -28.48 23.70
CA ALA A 300 -6.09 -28.92 24.60
C ALA A 300 -7.28 -27.95 24.61
N SER A 301 -8.46 -28.42 25.00
CA SER A 301 -9.56 -27.51 25.37
C SER A 301 -9.68 -27.39 26.88
N VAL A 302 -9.96 -26.18 27.35
CA VAL A 302 -10.30 -25.88 28.73
C VAL A 302 -11.79 -25.62 28.82
N ARG A 303 -12.45 -26.31 29.77
CA ARG A 303 -13.85 -26.11 30.14
C ARG A 303 -13.93 -25.63 31.59
N ALA A 304 -13.99 -24.32 31.78
CA ALA A 304 -14.18 -23.70 33.09
C ALA A 304 -15.63 -23.82 33.62
N ASP A 305 -16.57 -24.28 32.79
CA ASP A 305 -17.96 -24.58 33.16
C ASP A 305 -18.16 -26.00 33.73
N GLN A 306 -17.13 -26.84 33.71
CA GLN A 306 -17.18 -28.23 34.15
C GLN A 306 -16.20 -28.47 35.31
N GLU A 307 -16.45 -29.51 36.11
CA GLU A 307 -15.44 -29.98 37.06
C GLU A 307 -14.19 -30.40 36.29
N ALA A 308 -13.00 -30.07 36.80
CA ALA A 308 -11.71 -30.30 36.14
C ALA A 308 -11.50 -31.74 35.63
N ARG A 309 -12.22 -32.71 36.21
CA ARG A 309 -12.21 -34.15 35.88
C ARG A 309 -13.17 -34.59 34.77
N THR A 310 -13.95 -33.67 34.21
CA THR A 310 -14.99 -33.97 33.19
C THR A 310 -14.85 -33.13 31.91
N ASN A 311 -13.65 -32.62 31.66
CA ASN A 311 -13.36 -31.75 30.52
C ASN A 311 -13.18 -32.59 29.24
N ASP A 312 -13.87 -32.22 28.15
CA ASP A 312 -14.12 -33.12 27.01
C ASP A 312 -13.00 -33.17 25.94
N ASN A 313 -11.86 -32.48 26.12
CA ASN A 313 -10.69 -32.67 25.26
C ASN A 313 -9.35 -32.47 25.99
N TYR A 314 -8.85 -33.55 26.59
CA TYR A 314 -7.48 -33.72 27.07
C TYR A 314 -6.60 -34.27 25.94
N GLY A 315 -6.40 -33.50 24.86
CA GLY A 315 -5.40 -33.77 23.83
C GLY A 315 -5.59 -34.96 22.86
N CYS A 316 -6.63 -35.77 23.04
CA CYS A 316 -6.86 -36.94 22.18
C CYS A 316 -8.12 -36.79 21.30
N ALA A 317 -8.87 -35.68 21.40
CA ALA A 317 -10.04 -35.44 20.56
C ALA A 317 -9.66 -34.73 19.27
N PRO A 318 -10.29 -35.03 18.13
CA PRO A 318 -9.92 -34.47 16.82
C PRO A 318 -10.44 -33.03 16.60
N TYR A 319 -10.71 -32.29 17.69
CA TYR A 319 -11.25 -30.94 17.68
C TYR A 319 -10.92 -30.20 18.98
N LEU A 320 -10.67 -28.89 18.85
CA LEU A 320 -10.53 -27.94 19.95
C LEU A 320 -11.77 -27.05 19.99
N ALA A 321 -12.09 -26.43 21.13
CA ALA A 321 -13.27 -25.59 21.27
C ALA A 321 -12.96 -24.24 21.92
N VAL A 322 -13.71 -23.21 21.50
CA VAL A 322 -13.75 -21.88 22.10
C VAL A 322 -15.20 -21.39 22.17
N GLY A 323 -15.59 -20.67 23.23
CA GLY A 323 -16.94 -20.11 23.37
C GLY A 323 -17.50 -20.08 24.79
N THR A 324 -18.82 -20.24 24.91
CA THR A 324 -19.58 -20.12 26.15
C THR A 324 -19.79 -21.47 26.84
N GLY A 325 -19.95 -21.45 28.17
CA GLY A 325 -20.33 -22.61 28.96
C GLY A 325 -21.74 -23.10 28.63
N ARG A 326 -22.11 -24.30 29.10
CA ARG A 326 -23.45 -24.87 28.85
C ARG A 326 -24.60 -24.00 29.38
N ASP A 327 -24.33 -23.22 30.40
CA ASP A 327 -25.24 -22.24 31.00
C ASP A 327 -25.29 -20.90 30.23
N GLY A 328 -24.50 -20.76 29.16
CA GLY A 328 -24.40 -19.54 28.38
C GLY A 328 -23.41 -18.51 28.95
N THR A 329 -22.75 -18.83 30.07
CA THR A 329 -21.73 -17.96 30.66
C THR A 329 -20.55 -17.86 29.71
N ARG A 330 -20.11 -16.62 29.46
CA ARG A 330 -19.10 -16.33 28.44
C ARG A 330 -17.73 -16.86 28.83
N ASP A 331 -16.92 -17.15 27.81
CA ASP A 331 -15.49 -17.38 27.97
C ASP A 331 -15.18 -18.51 28.99
N LEU A 332 -16.04 -19.53 29.01
CA LEU A 332 -15.83 -20.73 29.81
C LEU A 332 -15.26 -21.88 28.98
N ILE A 333 -15.20 -21.74 27.66
CA ILE A 333 -14.55 -22.70 26.76
C ILE A 333 -13.40 -22.01 26.05
N ARG A 334 -12.19 -22.53 26.20
CA ARG A 334 -10.96 -21.95 25.64
C ARG A 334 -10.09 -23.05 25.05
N THR A 335 -9.18 -22.67 24.17
CA THR A 335 -8.20 -23.57 23.57
C THR A 335 -6.80 -23.22 24.06
N LEU A 336 -6.01 -24.23 24.38
CA LEU A 336 -4.58 -24.14 24.69
C LEU A 336 -3.78 -24.72 23.54
N VAL A 337 -2.68 -24.05 23.18
CA VAL A 337 -1.75 -24.51 22.14
C VAL A 337 -0.32 -24.23 22.59
N HIS A 338 0.57 -25.19 22.41
CA HIS A 338 2.00 -25.02 22.64
C HIS A 338 2.78 -25.37 21.36
N PHE A 339 3.95 -24.74 21.19
CA PHE A 339 4.87 -25.01 20.09
C PHE A 339 6.28 -25.26 20.63
N GLU A 340 6.92 -26.34 20.19
CA GLU A 340 8.38 -26.49 20.29
C GLU A 340 9.03 -25.74 19.13
N LEU A 341 9.65 -24.60 19.44
CA LEU A 341 10.33 -23.78 18.44
C LEU A 341 11.73 -24.35 18.13
N PRO A 342 12.17 -24.32 16.86
CA PRO A 342 13.55 -24.63 16.52
C PRO A 342 14.51 -23.59 17.12
N PRO A 343 15.82 -23.91 17.19
CA PRO A 343 16.84 -22.94 17.59
C PRO A 343 16.75 -21.63 16.80
N VAL A 344 17.05 -20.49 17.42
CA VAL A 344 17.04 -19.16 16.76
C VAL A 344 17.87 -19.11 15.48
N THR A 345 18.92 -19.91 15.39
CA THR A 345 19.78 -20.01 14.19
C THR A 345 19.07 -20.56 12.96
N ASP A 346 17.97 -21.28 13.17
CA ASP A 346 17.22 -21.96 12.13
C ASP A 346 15.97 -21.14 11.74
N ILE A 347 15.64 -20.10 12.52
CA ILE A 347 14.55 -19.17 12.25
C ILE A 347 15.10 -18.02 11.40
N PRO A 348 14.52 -17.76 10.21
CA PRO A 348 15.00 -16.67 9.39
C PRO A 348 14.80 -15.32 10.10
N PRO A 349 15.78 -14.41 10.05
CA PRO A 349 15.80 -13.21 10.88
C PRO A 349 14.77 -12.15 10.48
N VAL A 350 14.15 -12.29 9.30
CA VAL A 350 13.25 -11.30 8.72
C VAL A 350 12.03 -11.99 8.12
N GLY A 351 10.87 -11.75 8.69
CA GLY A 351 9.61 -12.38 8.29
C GLY A 351 8.49 -12.13 9.30
N ARG A 352 7.34 -12.76 9.07
CA ARG A 352 6.24 -12.84 10.04
C ARG A 352 5.91 -14.28 10.37
N PHE A 353 5.40 -14.48 11.58
CA PHE A 353 4.84 -15.75 12.03
C PHE A 353 3.33 -15.65 12.13
N LEU A 354 2.64 -16.50 11.37
CA LEU A 354 1.19 -16.61 11.40
C LEU A 354 0.78 -17.87 12.15
N LEU A 355 0.01 -17.73 13.23
CA LEU A 355 -0.71 -18.86 13.80
C LEU A 355 -1.90 -19.16 12.89
N THR A 356 -2.03 -20.39 12.42
CA THR A 356 -3.14 -20.80 11.57
C THR A 356 -3.87 -22.02 12.12
N MET A 357 -5.20 -21.99 12.03
CA MET A 357 -6.07 -23.08 12.49
C MET A 357 -7.26 -23.25 11.54
N GLN A 358 -7.61 -24.49 11.24
CA GLN A 358 -8.80 -24.79 10.43
C GLN A 358 -10.06 -24.84 11.30
N ILE A 359 -11.17 -24.32 10.78
CA ILE A 359 -12.50 -24.50 11.37
C ILE A 359 -12.96 -25.94 11.15
N ASP A 360 -13.29 -26.66 12.22
CA ASP A 360 -13.91 -27.98 12.14
C ASP A 360 -15.43 -27.85 11.97
N ARG A 361 -16.11 -27.14 12.90
CA ARG A 361 -17.56 -26.87 12.81
C ARG A 361 -18.00 -25.75 13.76
N PHE A 362 -19.19 -25.23 13.51
CA PHE A 362 -19.91 -24.39 14.47
C PHE A 362 -20.89 -25.25 15.27
N ARG A 363 -20.88 -25.10 16.59
CA ARG A 363 -21.79 -25.72 17.56
C ARG A 363 -22.54 -24.60 18.27
N ASP A 364 -23.32 -23.87 17.50
CA ASP A 364 -24.19 -22.80 17.96
C ASP A 364 -25.50 -22.77 17.17
N SER A 365 -26.57 -22.32 17.83
CA SER A 365 -27.89 -22.06 17.22
C SER A 365 -28.10 -20.59 16.87
N THR A 366 -27.18 -19.73 17.29
CA THR A 366 -27.37 -18.28 17.34
C THR A 366 -26.95 -17.59 16.03
N GLY A 367 -25.96 -18.12 15.31
CA GLY A 367 -25.37 -17.46 14.14
C GLY A 367 -24.54 -16.21 14.48
N GLU A 368 -24.35 -15.91 15.76
CA GLU A 368 -23.56 -14.78 16.24
C GLU A 368 -22.06 -14.97 15.88
N PRO A 369 -21.35 -13.89 15.52
CA PRO A 369 -19.93 -13.97 15.21
C PRO A 369 -19.07 -14.19 16.47
N TYR A 370 -17.87 -14.71 16.30
CA TYR A 370 -16.85 -14.86 17.33
C TYR A 370 -15.76 -13.82 17.10
N GLU A 371 -15.22 -13.27 18.17
CA GLU A 371 -14.02 -12.44 18.14
C GLU A 371 -12.92 -13.19 18.87
N LEU A 372 -12.08 -13.90 18.14
CA LEU A 372 -11.11 -14.81 18.73
C LEU A 372 -9.83 -14.06 19.08
N GLY A 373 -9.55 -13.94 20.37
CA GLY A 373 -8.29 -13.42 20.89
C GLY A 373 -7.28 -14.53 21.15
N VAL A 374 -6.04 -14.31 20.72
CA VAL A 374 -4.86 -15.13 21.06
C VAL A 374 -4.11 -14.41 22.17
N HIS A 375 -3.86 -15.10 23.28
CA HIS A 375 -3.22 -14.56 24.47
C HIS A 375 -2.00 -15.41 24.82
N ALA A 376 -0.92 -14.77 25.27
CA ALA A 376 0.26 -15.49 25.73
C ALA A 376 0.03 -16.06 27.14
N VAL A 377 0.42 -17.32 27.36
CA VAL A 377 0.49 -17.89 28.71
C VAL A 377 1.63 -17.23 29.48
N VAL A 378 1.39 -16.90 30.75
CA VAL A 378 2.37 -16.21 31.61
C VAL A 378 2.80 -17.10 32.79
N PRO A 379 4.01 -16.87 33.34
CA PRO A 379 4.49 -17.65 34.47
C PRO A 379 3.60 -17.54 35.72
N SER A 380 3.21 -18.68 36.28
CA SER A 380 2.43 -18.79 37.54
C SER A 380 3.25 -19.48 38.64
N GLY A 381 4.32 -18.81 39.10
CA GLY A 381 5.25 -19.34 40.12
C GLY A 381 6.36 -20.22 39.53
N GLU A 382 6.79 -21.27 40.25
CA GLU A 382 7.92 -22.16 39.85
C GLU A 382 7.54 -23.25 38.82
N ARG A 383 6.41 -23.09 38.11
CA ARG A 383 5.86 -24.10 37.22
C ARG A 383 6.56 -24.07 35.85
N THR A 384 6.88 -25.24 35.29
CA THR A 384 7.45 -25.39 33.94
C THR A 384 6.34 -25.54 32.88
N PRO A 385 6.60 -25.54 31.55
CA PRO A 385 5.56 -25.63 30.53
C PRO A 385 4.53 -26.75 30.78
N TRP A 386 3.27 -26.48 30.40
CA TRP A 386 2.19 -27.43 30.55
C TRP A 386 2.33 -28.57 29.55
N GLN A 387 1.79 -29.74 29.91
CA GLN A 387 1.73 -30.91 29.03
C GLN A 387 0.28 -31.30 28.76
N GLU A 388 0.08 -31.79 27.54
CA GLU A 388 -1.17 -32.41 27.09
C GLU A 388 -1.46 -33.67 27.90
N GLY A 389 -2.66 -33.76 28.49
CA GLY A 389 -3.16 -34.95 29.19
C GLY A 389 -3.74 -35.99 28.23
N ASN A 390 -4.29 -37.09 28.75
CA ASN A 390 -4.93 -38.14 27.95
C ASN A 390 -6.42 -38.39 28.31
N GLY A 391 -6.85 -38.05 29.53
CA GLY A 391 -8.20 -38.32 30.03
C GLY A 391 -8.50 -39.83 30.15
N SER A 392 -9.44 -40.20 31.04
CA SER A 392 -9.69 -41.61 31.41
C SER A 392 -10.41 -42.48 30.37
N ASP A 393 -10.51 -42.08 29.09
CA ASP A 393 -11.51 -42.63 28.17
C ASP A 393 -10.99 -43.23 26.85
N LEU A 394 -9.70 -43.60 26.72
CA LEU A 394 -9.26 -44.45 25.60
C LEU A 394 -8.18 -45.49 25.91
N VAL A 395 -8.24 -46.56 25.13
CA VAL A 395 -7.51 -47.83 25.21
C VAL A 395 -6.11 -47.70 24.58
N ASP A 396 -5.14 -48.36 25.20
CA ASP A 396 -3.75 -48.59 24.77
C ASP A 396 -3.53 -48.56 23.24
N GLY A 397 -2.81 -47.54 22.73
CA GLY A 397 -2.44 -47.39 21.31
C GLY A 397 -2.82 -46.07 20.60
N SER A 398 -3.30 -45.04 21.30
CA SER A 398 -3.48 -43.69 20.74
C SER A 398 -2.13 -42.94 20.63
N SER A 399 -2.03 -41.97 19.72
CA SER A 399 -0.82 -41.15 19.47
C SER A 399 -0.54 -40.08 20.54
N CYS A 400 -1.16 -40.20 21.72
CA CYS A 400 -1.05 -39.22 22.80
C CYS A 400 0.31 -39.36 23.51
N VAL A 401 0.92 -38.25 23.93
CA VAL A 401 2.36 -38.22 24.28
C VAL A 401 2.67 -38.89 25.63
N TRP A 402 1.68 -39.06 26.53
CA TRP A 402 1.89 -39.68 27.84
C TRP A 402 0.66 -40.46 28.35
N VAL A 403 0.92 -41.58 29.02
CA VAL A 403 -0.08 -42.32 29.80
C VAL A 403 0.02 -41.81 31.24
N ASP A 404 -0.70 -40.74 31.55
CA ASP A 404 -0.90 -40.35 32.95
C ASP A 404 -2.24 -40.91 33.45
N GLU A 405 -2.29 -41.33 34.71
CA GLU A 405 -3.54 -41.68 35.40
C GLU A 405 -4.24 -40.41 35.93
N ALA A 406 -3.68 -39.21 35.68
CA ALA A 406 -4.17 -37.93 36.19
C ALA A 406 -5.10 -37.18 35.22
N ASP A 407 -6.26 -36.77 35.76
CA ASP A 407 -7.33 -35.98 35.15
C ASP A 407 -6.92 -34.51 34.82
N GLY A 408 -6.25 -34.19 33.69
CA GLY A 408 -6.07 -32.77 33.33
C GLY A 408 -4.90 -32.34 32.43
N VAL A 409 -4.75 -31.02 32.29
CA VAL A 409 -3.51 -30.36 31.86
C VAL A 409 -2.53 -30.37 33.04
N ALA A 410 -1.35 -30.95 32.86
CA ALA A 410 -0.38 -31.11 33.93
C ALA A 410 0.74 -30.07 33.84
N TRP A 411 1.08 -29.45 34.97
CA TRP A 411 2.26 -28.58 35.11
C TRP A 411 3.42 -29.38 35.71
N PHE A 412 4.56 -29.43 35.02
CA PHE A 412 5.74 -30.07 35.59
C PHE A 412 6.30 -29.22 36.76
N GLY A 413 6.67 -29.88 37.87
CA GLY A 413 7.13 -29.22 39.09
C GLY A 413 6.07 -28.83 40.14
N ALA A 414 4.79 -29.18 39.95
CA ALA A 414 3.71 -28.80 40.87
C ALA A 414 3.73 -29.45 42.29
N GLY A 415 4.65 -30.39 42.55
CA GLY A 415 5.15 -30.66 43.91
C GLY A 415 4.41 -31.66 44.80
N ASP A 416 3.43 -32.43 44.30
CA ASP A 416 2.53 -33.23 45.15
C ASP A 416 2.22 -34.66 44.64
N GLY A 417 3.13 -35.27 43.88
CA GLY A 417 3.12 -36.73 43.69
C GLY A 417 1.96 -37.27 42.84
N GLY A 418 1.69 -36.62 41.70
CA GLY A 418 0.83 -37.16 40.63
C GLY A 418 -0.64 -36.74 40.67
N ASP A 419 -1.05 -35.83 41.56
CA ASP A 419 -2.45 -35.36 41.65
C ASP A 419 -2.57 -33.81 41.63
N ALA A 420 -1.58 -33.14 41.01
CA ALA A 420 -1.46 -31.67 40.92
C ALA A 420 -2.32 -31.01 39.82
N ASN A 421 -3.28 -31.71 39.26
CA ASN A 421 -4.07 -31.33 38.09
C ASN A 421 -5.20 -30.31 38.38
N ASN A 422 -5.14 -29.58 39.49
CA ASN A 422 -6.25 -28.73 39.94
C ASN A 422 -6.26 -27.30 39.37
N GLN A 423 -5.70 -27.08 38.19
CA GLN A 423 -5.93 -25.82 37.46
C GLN A 423 -6.68 -26.13 36.17
N SER A 424 -7.87 -25.55 36.04
CA SER A 424 -8.63 -25.61 34.80
C SER A 424 -7.88 -24.94 33.63
N GLN A 425 -6.93 -24.04 33.89
CA GLN A 425 -6.08 -23.39 32.88
C GLN A 425 -4.84 -22.68 33.46
N PRO A 426 -3.81 -22.42 32.63
CA PRO A 426 -2.75 -21.44 32.92
C PRO A 426 -3.27 -20.04 33.26
N ASP A 427 -2.45 -19.29 34.00
CA ASP A 427 -2.52 -17.82 33.96
C ASP A 427 -2.06 -17.33 32.57
N PHE A 428 -2.71 -16.31 32.03
CA PHE A 428 -2.40 -15.74 30.71
C PHE A 428 -2.54 -14.21 30.74
N ASP A 429 -1.91 -13.56 29.77
CA ASP A 429 -2.01 -12.11 29.60
C ASP A 429 -3.43 -11.71 29.18
N PRO A 430 -4.13 -10.80 29.90
CA PRO A 430 -5.44 -10.34 29.48
C PRO A 430 -5.43 -9.57 28.16
N GLU A 431 -4.31 -9.00 27.73
CA GLU A 431 -4.20 -8.33 26.43
C GLU A 431 -3.99 -9.37 25.31
N PRO A 432 -4.81 -9.35 24.25
CA PRO A 432 -4.62 -10.26 23.12
C PRO A 432 -3.41 -9.82 22.31
N VAL A 433 -2.55 -10.78 21.98
CA VAL A 433 -1.43 -10.66 21.03
C VAL A 433 -1.97 -10.37 19.63
N ALA A 434 -3.08 -11.04 19.27
CA ALA A 434 -3.75 -10.86 18.00
C ALA A 434 -5.23 -11.25 18.13
N THR A 435 -6.08 -10.68 17.27
CA THR A 435 -7.50 -11.02 17.20
C THR A 435 -7.91 -11.39 15.77
N ALA A 436 -8.93 -12.24 15.64
CA ALA A 436 -9.54 -12.58 14.36
C ALA A 436 -11.07 -12.65 14.49
N PHE A 437 -11.77 -12.16 13.47
CA PHE A 437 -13.22 -12.19 13.43
C PHE A 437 -13.71 -13.42 12.64
N VAL A 438 -14.59 -14.22 13.24
CA VAL A 438 -15.10 -15.44 12.62
C VAL A 438 -16.62 -15.42 12.62
N SER A 439 -17.23 -15.48 11.44
CA SER A 439 -18.69 -15.43 11.31
C SER A 439 -19.24 -16.73 10.71
N PRO A 440 -20.19 -17.42 11.38
CA PRO A 440 -20.88 -18.58 10.82
C PRO A 440 -21.63 -18.30 9.51
N LEU A 441 -21.92 -17.02 9.21
CA LEU A 441 -22.64 -16.59 8.02
C LEU A 441 -21.75 -16.50 6.77
N SER A 442 -20.44 -16.37 6.94
CA SER A 442 -19.48 -16.16 5.84
C SER A 442 -18.37 -17.20 5.79
N MET A 443 -18.15 -17.96 6.87
CA MET A 443 -17.13 -18.99 6.96
C MET A 443 -17.77 -20.35 7.19
N GLY A 444 -17.33 -21.35 6.43
CA GLY A 444 -17.79 -22.74 6.56
C GLY A 444 -16.75 -23.64 7.22
N PRO A 445 -17.10 -24.91 7.47
CA PRO A 445 -16.14 -25.95 7.82
C PRO A 445 -14.98 -25.95 6.81
N SER A 446 -13.76 -26.07 7.30
CA SER A 446 -12.50 -26.00 6.53
C SER A 446 -11.97 -24.62 6.17
N ALA A 447 -12.64 -23.52 6.52
CA ALA A 447 -12.01 -22.21 6.44
C ALA A 447 -10.80 -22.13 7.39
N MET A 448 -9.74 -21.44 6.95
CA MET A 448 -8.57 -21.17 7.79
C MET A 448 -8.75 -19.84 8.52
N ILE A 449 -8.38 -19.83 9.79
CA ILE A 449 -8.24 -18.62 10.61
C ILE A 449 -6.74 -18.37 10.78
N MET A 450 -6.34 -17.11 10.69
CA MET A 450 -4.94 -16.68 10.70
C MET A 450 -4.77 -15.51 11.67
N TRP A 451 -3.76 -15.59 12.54
CA TRP A 451 -3.37 -14.51 13.46
C TRP A 451 -1.90 -14.18 13.26
N ASP A 452 -1.57 -12.89 13.18
CA ASP A 452 -0.17 -12.44 13.17
C ASP A 452 0.37 -12.45 14.60
N VAL A 453 1.27 -13.38 14.89
CA VAL A 453 1.89 -13.58 16.21
C VAL A 453 3.40 -13.32 16.17
N THR A 454 3.85 -12.57 15.16
CA THR A 454 5.27 -12.31 14.88
C THR A 454 6.03 -11.81 16.09
N GLY A 455 5.52 -10.74 16.73
CA GLY A 455 6.17 -10.14 17.90
C GLY A 455 6.38 -11.14 19.04
N LEU A 456 5.36 -11.95 19.34
CA LEU A 456 5.41 -12.94 20.40
C LEU A 456 6.41 -14.06 20.11
N VAL A 457 6.43 -14.57 18.87
CA VAL A 457 7.39 -15.61 18.49
C VAL A 457 8.83 -15.08 18.58
N HIS A 458 9.08 -13.83 18.17
CA HIS A 458 10.38 -13.19 18.38
C HIS A 458 10.73 -13.05 19.87
N ASP A 459 9.77 -12.65 20.72
CA ASP A 459 9.99 -12.57 22.16
C ASP A 459 10.37 -13.93 22.78
N TRP A 460 9.76 -15.02 22.30
CA TRP A 460 10.10 -16.39 22.72
C TRP A 460 11.50 -16.81 22.29
N VAL A 461 11.82 -16.60 21.02
CA VAL A 461 13.09 -17.03 20.40
C VAL A 461 14.28 -16.25 20.96
N GLU A 462 14.09 -14.96 21.25
CA GLU A 462 15.11 -14.09 21.83
C GLU A 462 15.20 -14.21 23.37
N GLY A 463 14.31 -15.00 23.99
CA GLY A 463 14.26 -15.19 25.43
C GLY A 463 13.79 -13.97 26.22
N ARG A 464 13.12 -13.01 25.55
CA ARG A 464 12.47 -11.85 26.20
C ARG A 464 11.24 -12.28 26.99
N GLN A 465 10.55 -13.31 26.52
CA GLN A 465 9.42 -13.96 27.21
C GLN A 465 9.60 -15.49 27.16
N PRO A 466 9.29 -16.24 28.24
CA PRO A 466 9.27 -17.69 28.16
C PRO A 466 8.14 -18.19 27.24
N ASN A 467 8.44 -19.17 26.40
CA ASN A 467 7.42 -19.90 25.65
C ASN A 467 6.69 -20.87 26.59
N LEU A 468 5.49 -20.50 27.00
CA LEU A 468 4.59 -21.32 27.83
C LEU A 468 3.29 -21.68 27.07
N GLY A 469 3.24 -21.38 25.78
CA GLY A 469 2.08 -21.58 24.92
C GLY A 469 1.10 -20.40 24.89
N LEU A 470 -0.07 -20.67 24.33
CA LEU A 470 -1.11 -19.72 23.97
C LEU A 470 -2.46 -20.14 24.55
N VAL A 471 -3.30 -19.15 24.87
CA VAL A 471 -4.73 -19.30 25.14
C VAL A 471 -5.51 -18.62 24.02
N ILE A 472 -6.46 -19.35 23.43
CA ILE A 472 -7.40 -18.81 22.44
C ILE A 472 -8.80 -18.78 23.06
N ARG A 473 -9.46 -17.63 23.02
CA ARG A 473 -10.76 -17.39 23.65
C ARG A 473 -11.65 -16.50 22.80
N ASP A 474 -12.96 -16.59 23.03
CA ASP A 474 -13.94 -15.67 22.44
C ASP A 474 -14.02 -14.40 23.30
N LEU A 475 -13.73 -13.27 22.68
CA LEU A 475 -13.82 -11.91 23.23
C LEU A 475 -15.17 -11.26 22.93
N HIS A 476 -16.00 -11.88 22.11
CA HIS A 476 -17.24 -11.28 21.67
C HIS A 476 -18.19 -10.99 22.85
N GLU A 477 -18.64 -9.73 22.93
CA GLU A 477 -19.61 -9.29 23.94
C GLU A 477 -21.01 -9.06 23.33
N PRO A 478 -21.95 -10.03 23.46
CA PRO A 478 -23.32 -9.80 22.98
C PRO A 478 -24.07 -8.72 23.79
N PRO A 479 -25.09 -8.06 23.20
CA PRO A 479 -25.76 -6.91 23.80
C PRO A 479 -26.46 -7.16 25.16
N ASP A 480 -26.97 -8.38 25.41
CA ASP A 480 -27.94 -8.65 26.49
C ASP A 480 -27.40 -9.50 27.67
N GLY A 481 -26.08 -9.61 27.83
CA GLY A 481 -25.44 -10.03 29.09
C GLY A 481 -25.50 -11.52 29.49
N ALA A 482 -26.32 -12.36 28.86
CA ALA A 482 -26.23 -13.83 28.95
C ALA A 482 -26.67 -14.47 27.62
N GLY A 483 -25.82 -15.32 27.03
CA GLY A 483 -26.07 -15.96 25.74
C GLY A 483 -26.62 -17.38 25.87
N GLU A 484 -27.00 -18.00 24.75
CA GLU A 484 -27.16 -19.46 24.68
C GLU A 484 -25.77 -20.14 24.62
N PHE A 485 -25.73 -21.47 24.80
CA PHE A 485 -24.52 -22.25 24.52
C PHE A 485 -24.08 -22.03 23.07
N LYS A 486 -22.82 -21.64 22.90
CA LYS A 486 -22.21 -21.30 21.62
C LYS A 486 -20.75 -21.73 21.66
N SER A 487 -20.35 -22.58 20.72
CA SER A 487 -18.95 -22.99 20.60
C SER A 487 -18.50 -23.11 19.15
N LEU A 488 -17.35 -22.51 18.85
CA LEU A 488 -16.61 -22.74 17.62
C LEU A 488 -15.65 -23.90 17.86
N TRP A 489 -15.69 -24.90 17.00
CA TRP A 489 -14.79 -26.03 17.05
C TRP A 489 -13.73 -25.88 15.97
N LEU A 490 -12.48 -25.93 16.39
CA LEU A 490 -11.30 -25.87 15.55
C LEU A 490 -10.74 -27.28 15.38
N VAL A 491 -10.01 -27.51 14.31
CA VAL A 491 -9.30 -28.79 14.11
C VAL A 491 -8.15 -28.87 15.11
N SER A 492 -8.00 -30.00 15.79
CA SER A 492 -6.84 -30.28 16.65
C SER A 492 -5.69 -30.90 15.86
N ARG A 493 -4.52 -31.01 16.48
CA ARG A 493 -3.35 -31.70 15.95
C ARG A 493 -3.63 -33.17 15.61
N GLU A 494 -4.44 -33.88 16.39
CA GLU A 494 -4.72 -35.32 16.21
C GLU A 494 -5.49 -35.57 14.91
N ALA A 495 -6.19 -34.56 14.41
CA ALA A 495 -6.92 -34.61 13.17
C ALA A 495 -6.04 -34.47 11.91
N GLU A 496 -4.74 -34.15 12.05
CA GLU A 496 -3.79 -33.93 10.94
C GLU A 496 -3.67 -35.16 10.03
N GLY A 497 -3.62 -36.36 10.63
CA GLY A 497 -3.55 -37.64 9.90
C GLY A 497 -4.76 -37.94 9.01
N TYR A 498 -5.84 -37.17 9.15
CA TYR A 498 -7.05 -37.27 8.32
C TYR A 498 -7.14 -36.18 7.25
N GLY A 499 -6.04 -35.46 6.98
CA GLY A 499 -5.99 -34.39 5.97
C GLY A 499 -6.70 -33.10 6.39
N ARG A 500 -7.00 -32.94 7.69
CA ARG A 500 -7.44 -31.67 8.29
C ARG A 500 -6.22 -30.95 8.87
N ARG A 501 -6.31 -29.64 9.07
CA ARG A 501 -5.19 -28.79 9.47
C ARG A 501 -5.35 -28.26 10.90
N GLY A 502 -4.65 -28.87 11.85
CA GLY A 502 -4.57 -28.43 13.24
C GLY A 502 -3.70 -27.15 13.42
N PRO A 503 -3.52 -26.69 14.67
CA PRO A 503 -2.75 -25.48 14.94
C PRO A 503 -1.29 -25.60 14.48
N ARG A 504 -0.83 -24.57 13.75
CA ARG A 504 0.55 -24.47 13.26
C ARG A 504 1.00 -23.01 13.19
N LEU A 505 2.28 -22.78 13.40
CA LEU A 505 2.94 -21.53 13.03
C LEU A 505 3.45 -21.66 11.60
N VAL A 506 3.12 -20.68 10.77
CA VAL A 506 3.58 -20.55 9.39
C VAL A 506 4.51 -19.34 9.34
N PHE A 507 5.77 -19.56 8.99
CA PHE A 507 6.71 -18.47 8.73
C PHE A 507 6.57 -17.97 7.29
N GLU A 508 6.48 -16.66 7.13
CA GLU A 508 6.53 -15.98 5.84
C GLU A 508 7.69 -14.98 5.82
N SER A 509 8.68 -15.14 4.93
CA SER A 509 9.85 -14.27 4.87
C SER A 509 9.54 -12.89 4.27
N TYR A 510 10.10 -11.84 4.86
CA TYR A 510 10.25 -10.52 4.22
C TYR A 510 11.72 -10.34 3.84
N ILE A 511 12.02 -9.73 2.68
CA ILE A 511 13.39 -9.31 2.37
C ILE A 511 13.42 -7.79 2.24
N TYR A 512 14.19 -7.15 3.13
CA TYR A 512 14.81 -5.85 2.86
C TYR A 512 16.19 -6.08 2.22
N PRO A 513 16.62 -5.21 1.29
CA PRO A 513 18.01 -5.20 0.84
C PRO A 513 18.91 -4.81 2.02
N THR A 514 19.91 -5.64 2.30
CA THR A 514 20.99 -5.32 3.21
C THR A 514 21.81 -4.18 2.62
N GLY A 515 21.72 -3.00 3.24
CA GLY A 515 22.71 -1.94 3.07
C GLY A 515 24.06 -2.44 3.60
N GLU A 516 25.11 -2.18 2.84
CA GLU A 516 26.51 -2.47 3.15
C GLU A 516 26.94 -1.92 4.52
N ASP A 517 27.65 -2.74 5.28
CA ASP A 517 28.71 -2.31 6.21
C ASP A 517 29.69 -3.49 6.40
N ASP A 518 30.79 -3.49 5.63
CA ASP A 518 32.17 -3.82 6.04
C ASP A 518 33.20 -3.51 4.93
#